data_AF-A0A6I3E0U8-F1
#
_entry.id   AF-A0A6I3E0U8-F1
#
_cell.length_a   1.000
_cell.length_b   1.000
_cell.length_c   1.000
_cell.angle_alpha   90.00
_cell.angle_beta   90.00
_cell.angle_gamma   90.00
#
_symmetry.space_group_name_H-M   'P 1'
#
loop_
_entity.id
_entity.type
_entity.pdbx_description
1 polymer ?
#
loop_
_entity_poly.entity_id
_entity_poly.type
_entity_poly.pdbx_seq_one_letter_code
_entity_poly.pdbx_strand_id
1 'polypeptide(L)' 'VMINASTRFTDGEEMGFGAEIGISNQKLHARGPMGLEAMTTTTWIVSGNGQIRN' A
#
# COMPACT_ATOMS: atom_id res chain seq x y z
N VAL A 1 1.76 0.92 -14.76
CA VAL A 1 1.99 1.31 -16.18
C VAL A 1 1.10 0.41 -17.02
N MET A 2 0.44 0.96 -18.02
CA MET A 2 -0.47 0.21 -18.89
C MET A 2 0.04 0.23 -20.32
N ILE A 3 -0.24 -0.83 -21.08
CA ILE A 3 0.09 -0.95 -22.51
C ILE A 3 -1.22 -1.23 -23.24
N ASN A 4 -1.54 -0.43 -24.26
CA ASN A 4 -2.78 -0.54 -25.07
C ASN A 4 -4.09 -0.51 -24.24
N ALA A 5 -4.09 0.17 -23.09
CA ALA A 5 -5.28 0.37 -22.27
C ALA A 5 -5.47 1.85 -21.92
N SER A 6 -6.72 2.25 -21.68
CA SER A 6 -7.05 3.62 -21.31
C SER A 6 -6.44 3.98 -19.94
N THR A 7 -5.96 5.21 -19.80
CA THR A 7 -5.45 5.71 -18.50
C THR A 7 -6.53 5.80 -17.43
N ARG A 8 -7.83 5.84 -17.82
CA ARG A 8 -8.97 5.86 -16.89
C ARG A 8 -9.06 4.62 -16.01
N PHE A 9 -8.39 3.52 -16.35
CA PHE A 9 -8.30 2.34 -15.49
C PHE A 9 -7.37 2.54 -14.29
N THR A 10 -6.80 3.73 -14.06
CA THR A 10 -6.00 4.04 -12.87
C THR A 10 -6.95 4.39 -11.73
N ASP A 11 -7.67 3.38 -11.25
CA ASP A 11 -8.73 3.49 -10.25
C ASP A 11 -8.72 2.21 -9.38
N GLY A 12 -8.98 2.36 -8.08
CA GLY A 12 -8.90 1.27 -7.13
C GLY A 12 -9.97 0.20 -7.30
N GLU A 13 -11.17 0.53 -7.78
CA GLU A 13 -12.21 -0.48 -8.05
C GLU A 13 -11.81 -1.33 -9.27
N GLU A 14 -11.38 -0.68 -10.35
CA GLU A 14 -10.88 -1.33 -11.57
C GLU A 14 -9.63 -2.18 -11.32
N MET A 15 -8.81 -1.82 -10.32
CA MET A 15 -7.63 -2.60 -9.89
C MET A 15 -7.92 -3.66 -8.83
N GLY A 16 -9.19 -3.82 -8.42
CA GLY A 16 -9.61 -4.86 -7.48
C GLY A 16 -9.32 -4.56 -6.00
N PHE A 17 -9.09 -3.29 -5.63
CA PHE A 17 -8.89 -2.87 -4.24
C PHE A 17 -10.22 -2.69 -3.48
N GLY A 18 -11.35 -2.67 -4.20
CA GLY A 18 -12.70 -2.54 -3.67
C GLY A 18 -13.07 -1.13 -3.19
N ALA A 19 -12.11 -0.40 -2.63
CA ALA A 19 -12.26 1.02 -2.28
C ALA A 19 -10.94 1.76 -2.48
N GLU A 20 -11.04 3.06 -2.73
CA GLU A 20 -9.90 3.96 -2.89
C GLU A 20 -10.10 5.24 -2.08
N ILE A 21 -9.06 5.69 -1.39
CA ILE A 21 -9.01 7.03 -0.76
C ILE A 21 -8.52 8.11 -1.75
N GLY A 22 -7.63 7.74 -2.67
CA GLY A 22 -7.16 8.56 -3.77
C GLY A 22 -5.89 8.01 -4.42
N ILE A 23 -5.43 8.68 -5.49
CA ILE A 23 -4.29 8.27 -6.30
C ILE A 23 -3.03 8.99 -5.81
N SER A 24 -2.03 8.24 -5.32
CA SER A 24 -0.72 8.79 -4.99
C SER A 24 0.25 8.74 -6.17
N ASN A 25 0.91 9.86 -6.44
CA ASN A 25 2.05 9.92 -7.38
C ASN A 25 3.41 9.95 -6.67
N GLN A 26 3.43 9.91 -5.33
CA GLN A 26 4.66 9.90 -4.53
C GLN A 26 5.37 8.54 -4.62
N LYS A 27 6.66 8.50 -4.26
CA LYS A 27 7.48 7.28 -4.36
C LYS A 27 7.57 6.47 -3.07
N LEU A 28 7.33 7.10 -1.93
CA LEU A 28 7.41 6.44 -0.62
C LEU A 28 6.00 6.06 -0.16
N HIS A 29 5.91 5.04 0.70
CA HIS A 29 4.67 4.51 1.27
C HIS A 29 3.75 3.83 0.26
N ALA A 30 2.96 4.59 -0.50
CA ALA A 30 1.98 4.07 -1.45
C ALA A 30 1.97 4.88 -2.74
N ARG A 31 1.78 4.20 -3.89
CA ARG A 31 1.78 4.81 -5.22
C ARG A 31 0.77 4.13 -6.13
N GLY A 32 0.00 4.93 -6.88
CA GLY A 32 -1.19 4.50 -7.58
C GLY A 32 -2.44 4.65 -6.69
N PRO A 33 -3.57 4.04 -7.08
CA PRO A 33 -4.76 3.94 -6.24
C PRO A 33 -4.43 3.39 -4.85
N MET A 34 -4.95 4.02 -3.79
CA MET A 34 -4.65 3.65 -2.41
C MET A 34 -5.88 3.02 -1.75
N GLY A 35 -5.83 1.70 -1.53
CA GLY A 35 -6.85 0.95 -0.77
C GLY A 35 -6.55 0.89 0.74
N LEU A 36 -7.25 0.01 1.45
CA LEU A 36 -7.13 -0.12 2.92
C LEU A 36 -5.71 -0.43 3.40
N GLU A 37 -4.96 -1.28 2.69
CA GLU A 37 -3.59 -1.62 3.06
C GLU A 37 -2.67 -0.40 3.08
N ALA A 38 -2.89 0.57 2.18
CA ALA A 38 -2.15 1.82 2.14
C ALA A 38 -2.47 2.74 3.35
N MET A 39 -3.49 2.44 4.17
CA MET A 39 -3.78 3.16 5.42
C MET A 39 -3.17 2.49 6.65
N THR A 40 -2.25 1.54 6.45
CA THR A 40 -1.58 0.80 7.52
C THR A 40 -0.08 1.11 7.54
N THR A 41 0.58 0.70 8.62
CA THR A 41 2.04 0.72 8.73
C THR A 41 2.51 -0.61 9.33
N THR A 42 3.80 -0.89 9.22
CA THR A 42 4.41 -2.07 9.83
C THR A 42 5.18 -1.68 11.09
N THR A 43 5.14 -2.54 12.09
CA THR A 43 5.89 -2.38 13.34
C THR A 43 6.50 -3.72 13.75
N TRP A 44 7.57 -3.67 14.52
CA TRP A 44 8.23 -4.87 15.05
C TRP A 44 7.63 -5.24 16.39
N ILE A 45 7.24 -6.50 16.53
CA ILE A 45 6.82 -7.09 17.81
C ILE A 45 7.88 -8.12 18.19
N VAL A 46 8.54 -7.89 19.33
CA VAL A 46 9.54 -8.82 19.89
C VAL A 46 9.00 -9.35 21.22
N SER A 47 8.87 -10.66 21.33
CA SER A 47 8.49 -11.34 22.56
C SER A 47 9.66 -12.13 23.10
N GLY A 48 9.93 -11.99 24.41
CA GLY A 48 11.15 -12.47 25.02
C GLY A 48 11.00 -13.08 26.40
N ASN A 49 12.03 -13.80 26.84
CA ASN A 49 12.15 -14.44 28.15
C ASN A 49 13.63 -14.49 28.58
N GLY A 50 14.26 -13.33 28.75
CA GLY A 50 15.64 -13.23 29.24
C GLY A 50 16.72 -12.95 28.18
N GLN A 51 16.33 -12.41 27.02
CA GLN A 51 17.32 -11.95 26.03
C GLN A 51 18.14 -10.78 26.58
N ILE A 52 19.46 -10.94 26.56
CA ILE A 52 20.43 -9.88 26.85
C ILE A 52 21.22 -9.56 25.59
N ARG A 53 21.54 -8.28 25.39
CA ARG A 53 22.40 -7.81 24.30
C ARG A 53 23.80 -7.57 24.88
N ASN A 54 24.82 -8.26 24.33
CA ASN A 54 26.22 -8.03 24.66
C ASN A 54 26.75 -6.74 24.01
#